data_AF-D6LHP5-F1
#
_entry.id   AF-D6LHP5-F1
#
_cell.length_a   1.000
_cell.length_b   1.000
_cell.length_c   1.000
_cell.angle_alpha   90.00
_cell.angle_beta   90.00
_cell.angle_gamma   90.00
#
_symmetry.space_group_name_H-M   'P 1'
#
loop_
_entity.id
_entity.type
_entity.pdbx_description
1 polymer ?
#
loop_
_entity_poly.entity_id
_entity_poly.type
_entity_poly.pdbx_seq_one_letter_code
_entity_poly.pdbx_strand_id
1 'polypeptide(L)' 'MKSREYIENKIKQLEDLRSELLKEYQEKLDAGNNDEVLWQYISNKNIEIWTLKDILND' A
#
# COMPACT_ATOMS: atom_id res chain seq x y z
N MET A 1 -17.17 7.71 -17.48
CA MET A 1 -16.19 7.81 -16.37
C MET A 1 -15.61 6.44 -15.99
N LYS A 2 -15.06 5.67 -16.96
CA LYS A 2 -14.44 4.36 -16.65
C LYS A 2 -13.07 4.50 -15.94
N SER A 3 -12.39 5.62 -16.14
CA SER A 3 -11.04 5.86 -15.63
C SER A 3 -11.00 6.20 -14.13
N ARG A 4 -11.99 6.96 -13.63
CA ARG A 4 -12.06 7.36 -12.21
C ARG A 4 -12.35 6.16 -11.31
N GLU A 5 -13.40 5.41 -11.64
CA GLU A 5 -13.79 4.19 -10.91
C GLU A 5 -12.68 3.13 -10.95
N TYR A 6 -11.92 3.05 -12.05
CA TYR A 6 -10.74 2.19 -12.13
C TYR A 6 -9.65 2.60 -11.13
N ILE A 7 -9.34 3.90 -11.03
CA ILE A 7 -8.34 4.41 -10.09
C ILE A 7 -8.79 4.21 -8.64
N GLU A 8 -10.06 4.48 -8.32
CA GLU A 8 -10.64 4.27 -6.99
C GLU A 8 -10.57 2.78 -6.58
N ASN A 9 -10.93 1.87 -7.48
CA ASN A 9 -10.80 0.43 -7.23
C ASN A 9 -9.34 -0.01 -7.05
N LYS A 10 -8.40 0.56 -7.83
CA LYS A 10 -6.98 0.28 -7.70
C LYS A 10 -6.42 0.76 -6.36
N ILE A 11 -6.82 1.95 -5.90
CA ILE A 11 -6.45 2.47 -4.58
C ILE A 11 -6.93 1.51 -3.49
N LYS A 12 -8.17 1.06 -3.55
CA LYS A 12 -8.73 0.12 -2.56
C LYS A 12 -7.92 -1.18 -2.49
N GLN A 13 -7.63 -1.79 -3.64
CA GLN A 13 -6.79 -3.00 -3.70
C GLN A 13 -5.40 -2.80 -3.12
N LEU A 14 -4.78 -1.63 -3.35
CA LEU A 14 -3.47 -1.30 -2.82
C LEU A 14 -3.51 -1.05 -1.30
N GLU A 15 -4.58 -0.42 -0.79
CA GLU A 15 -4.78 -0.21 0.64
C GLU A 15 -5.00 -1.54 1.40
N ASP A 16 -5.82 -2.44 0.83
CA ASP A 16 -6.03 -3.78 1.38
C ASP A 16 -4.71 -4.57 1.43
N LEU A 17 -3.97 -4.60 0.31
CA LEU A 17 -2.65 -5.24 0.25
C LEU A 17 -1.66 -4.62 1.25
N ARG A 18 -1.61 -3.29 1.37
CA ARG A 18 -0.71 -2.60 2.31
C ARG A 18 -1.04 -2.99 3.76
N SER A 19 -2.32 -3.14 4.09
CA SER A 19 -2.77 -3.56 5.42
C SER A 19 -2.28 -4.97 5.77
N GLU A 20 -2.40 -5.92 4.83
CA GLU A 20 -1.91 -7.29 5.00
C GLU A 20 -0.39 -7.34 5.20
N LEU A 21 0.36 -6.60 4.38
CA LEU A 21 1.83 -6.53 4.47
C LEU A 21 2.29 -5.88 5.78
N LEU A 22 1.60 -4.85 6.26
CA LEU A 22 1.88 -4.23 7.56
C LEU A 22 1.67 -5.21 8.71
N LYS A 23 0.65 -6.07 8.62
CA LYS A 23 0.43 -7.14 9.60
C LYS A 23 1.57 -8.16 9.57
N GLU A 24 1.98 -8.62 8.39
CA GLU A 24 3.13 -9.53 8.25
C GLU A 24 4.41 -8.89 8.82
N TYR A 25 4.65 -7.62 8.51
CA TYR A 25 5.81 -6.90 9.01
C TYR A 25 5.80 -6.79 10.54
N GLN A 26 4.64 -6.52 11.15
CA GLN A 26 4.51 -6.50 12.60
C GLN A 26 4.76 -7.88 13.22
N GLU A 27 4.23 -8.95 12.63
CA GLU A 27 4.48 -10.33 13.10
C GLU A 27 5.98 -10.68 13.03
N LYS A 28 6.68 -10.23 11.98
CA LYS A 28 8.14 -10.39 11.87
C LYS A 28 8.90 -9.58 12.91
N LEU A 29 8.51 -8.32 13.13
CA LEU A 29 9.11 -7.48 14.17
C LEU A 29 8.92 -8.06 15.57
N ASP A 30 7.73 -8.60 15.87
CA ASP A 30 7.43 -9.25 17.14
C ASP A 30 8.26 -10.53 17.34
N ALA A 31 8.63 -11.21 16.24
CA ALA A 31 9.57 -12.32 16.24
C ALA A 31 11.05 -11.89 16.28
N GLY A 32 11.34 -10.57 16.36
CA GLY A 32 12.69 -10.01 16.39
C GLY A 32 13.37 -9.90 15.02
N ASN A 33 12.62 -10.08 13.92
CA ASN A 33 13.13 -9.97 12.56
C ASN A 33 12.71 -8.64 11.93
N ASN A 34 13.67 -7.73 11.78
CA ASN A 34 13.47 -6.48 11.04
C ASN A 34 13.66 -6.70 9.54
N ASP A 35 12.56 -7.01 8.85
CA ASP A 35 12.55 -7.23 7.40
C ASP A 35 12.51 -5.89 6.63
N GLU A 36 13.69 -5.29 6.43
CA GLU A 36 13.83 -4.01 5.72
C GLU A 36 13.30 -4.06 4.28
N VAL A 37 13.37 -5.22 3.62
CA VAL A 37 12.88 -5.40 2.26
C VAL A 37 11.36 -5.30 2.23
N LEU A 38 10.67 -5.94 3.18
CA LEU A 38 9.23 -5.81 3.35
C LEU A 38 8.83 -4.38 3.67
N TRP A 39 9.57 -3.70 4.54
CA TRP A 39 9.32 -2.28 4.86
C TRP A 39 9.45 -1.35 3.64
N GLN A 40 10.49 -1.54 2.82
CA GLN A 40 10.69 -0.79 1.57
C GLN A 40 9.55 -1.05 0.58
N TYR A 41 9.09 -2.30 0.47
CA TYR A 41 7.98 -2.64 -0.40
C TYR A 41 6.66 -1.97 0.04
N ILE A 42 6.36 -2.00 1.34
CA ILE A 42 5.21 -1.30 1.94
C ILE A 42 5.28 0.21 1.64
N SER A 43 6.46 0.80 1.82
CA SER A 43 6.71 2.23 1.57
C SER A 43 6.45 2.60 0.11
N ASN A 44 6.93 1.80 -0.83
CA ASN A 44 6.68 2.00 -2.27
C ASN A 44 5.18 1.92 -2.60
N LYS A 45 4.45 0.99 -1.98
CA LYS A 45 2.98 0.87 -2.15
C LYS A 45 2.25 2.08 -1.58
N ASN A 46 2.73 2.66 -0.49
CA ASN A 46 2.17 3.91 0.06
C ASN A 46 2.33 5.09 -0.90
N ILE A 47 3.49 5.23 -1.54
CA ILE A 47 3.74 6.26 -2.56
C ILE A 47 2.77 6.07 -3.74
N GLU A 48 2.61 4.84 -4.25
CA GLU A 48 1.68 4.53 -5.35
C GLU A 48 0.24 4.94 -5.02
N ILE A 49 -0.25 4.62 -3.81
CA ILE A 49 -1.58 5.03 -3.33
C ILE A 49 -1.70 6.55 -3.30
N TRP A 50 -0.67 7.24 -2.79
CA TRP A 50 -0.67 8.70 -2.66
C TRP A 50 -0.74 9.37 -4.04
N THR A 51 0.05 8.90 -5.01
CA THR A 51 0.01 9.39 -6.40
C THR A 51 -1.35 9.16 -7.05
N LEU A 52 -1.97 7.99 -6.85
CA LEU A 52 -3.30 7.73 -7.41
C LEU A 52 -4.38 8.61 -6.78
N LYS A 53 -4.29 8.91 -5.47
CA LYS A 53 -5.19 9.84 -4.80
C LYS A 53 -5.01 11.28 -5.30
N ASP A 54 -3.77 11.68 -5.56
CA ASP A 54 -3.45 12.99 -6.13
C ASP A 54 -4.10 13.17 -7.52
N ILE A 55 -3.96 12.18 -8.39
CA ILE A 55 -4.62 12.15 -9.73
C ILE A 55 -6.15 12.26 -9.65
N LEU A 56 -6.78 11.76 -8.57
CA LEU A 56 -8.23 11.87 -8.38
C LEU A 56 -8.69 13.24 -7.85
N ASN A 57 -7.78 13.97 -7.22
CA ASN A 57 -8.04 15.29 -6.65
C ASN A 57 -7.81 16.42 -7.67
N ASP A 58 -7.07 16.13 -8.75
CA ASP A 58 -6.84 16.99 -9.92
C ASP A 58 -8.02 16.94 -10.92
#